data_AF-R4ZA07-F1
#
_entry.id   AF-R4ZA07-F1
#
_cell.length_a   1.000
_cell.length_b   1.000
_cell.length_c   1.000
_cell.angle_alpha   90.00
_cell.angle_beta   90.00
_cell.angle_gamma   90.00
#
_symmetry.space_group_name_H-M   'P 1'
#
loop_
_entity.id
_entity.type
_entity.pdbx_description
1 polymer ?
#
loop_
_entity_poly.entity_id
_entity_poly.type
_entity_poly.pdbx_seq_one_letter_code
_entity_poly.pdbx_strand_id
1 'polypeptide(L)'
;MVPMKPGTAKLPEGHTHYPNAALAKGSALTAHQGKPGTYLWTNLINGHQYVGSSTVGLSGRLSDYFRPSYLEHQITRGSVISAALLKYGHENFSLDVYHCDDPLVQEQLYLDSFVMVYNARRDATGPAYTPGVQPDRSGANNPQYGLTGTQGAHWGGTHSQDLWSLSRATTYYLYSVTTSLLCETCLGLQHLAQVLNVHANTARRAVKAQVYKGFVISTSILTPEAVQAIVQGFSVEPNRRIVKPVYIYNAAQTVLLHVYSSVTAFMVASGLNGSSVRQLATTTALWRDTYFVSHELIPGADNTMSTVGTFVPVDSLKADAKPVYGKPITGGPQVKWSSIRDCLRALTGDRNTNAKSLLLRMKHNEPYFDYYVSHEPFDSK
;
A
#
# COMPACT_ATOMS: atom_id res chain seq x y z
N MET A 1 -18.33 -1.88 23.24
CA MET A 1 -17.15 -2.64 23.68
C MET A 1 -15.96 -1.70 23.63
N VAL A 2 -15.34 -1.40 24.77
CA VAL A 2 -14.20 -0.47 24.84
C VAL A 2 -12.93 -1.24 24.45
N PRO A 3 -12.11 -0.76 23.49
CA PRO A 3 -10.86 -1.43 23.16
C PRO A 3 -9.88 -1.30 24.34
N MET A 4 -9.43 -2.43 24.87
CA MET A 4 -8.41 -2.47 25.92
C MET A 4 -7.06 -2.02 25.36
N LYS A 5 -6.27 -1.31 26.18
CA LYS A 5 -4.89 -0.94 25.87
C LYS A 5 -4.04 -2.20 25.62
N PRO A 6 -3.20 -2.23 24.57
CA PRO A 6 -2.23 -3.30 24.37
C PRO A 6 -1.16 -3.21 25.45
N GLY A 7 -1.00 -4.26 26.26
CA GLY A 7 0.14 -4.38 27.20
C GLY A 7 -0.14 -4.96 28.59
N THR A 8 -1.37 -5.34 28.95
CA THR A 8 -1.65 -5.88 30.31
C THR A 8 -2.42 -7.20 30.36
N ALA A 9 -2.68 -7.84 29.23
CA ALA A 9 -3.24 -9.18 29.23
C ALA A 9 -2.15 -10.17 29.67
N LYS A 10 -2.23 -10.66 30.92
CA LYS A 10 -1.48 -11.85 31.35
C LYS A 10 -2.04 -13.04 30.58
N LEU A 11 -1.15 -13.90 30.08
CA LEU A 11 -1.53 -15.21 29.56
C LEU A 11 -2.30 -15.97 30.66
N PRO A 12 -3.36 -16.73 30.32
CA PRO A 12 -4.10 -17.53 31.29
C PRO A 12 -3.17 -18.42 32.11
N GLU A 13 -3.43 -18.51 33.42
CA GLU A 13 -2.76 -19.48 34.27
C GLU A 13 -3.17 -20.91 33.87
N GLY A 14 -2.25 -21.86 33.97
CA GLY A 14 -2.51 -23.27 33.63
C GLY A 14 -2.16 -23.67 32.19
N HIS A 15 -0.97 -23.32 31.70
CA HIS A 15 -0.43 -23.81 30.42
C HIS A 15 0.73 -24.78 30.62
N THR A 16 0.93 -25.63 29.62
CA THR A 16 2.14 -26.45 29.53
C THR A 16 3.14 -25.73 28.62
N HIS A 17 4.30 -25.36 29.18
CA HIS A 17 5.37 -24.69 28.46
C HIS A 17 6.45 -25.67 28.00
N TYR A 18 6.78 -25.64 26.71
CA TYR A 18 7.87 -26.37 26.11
C TYR A 18 8.92 -25.38 25.59
N PRO A 19 10.06 -25.20 26.28
CA PRO A 19 11.04 -24.15 25.94
C PRO A 19 11.79 -24.44 24.64
N ASN A 20 11.83 -25.70 24.21
CA ASN A 20 12.42 -26.13 22.95
C ASN A 20 11.46 -27.10 22.24
N ALA A 21 10.85 -26.65 21.16
CA ALA A 21 9.84 -27.43 20.47
C ALA A 21 10.40 -28.68 19.77
N ALA A 22 11.64 -28.63 19.27
CA ALA A 22 12.28 -29.78 18.62
C ALA A 22 12.40 -30.97 19.58
N LEU A 23 12.83 -30.72 20.83
CA LEU A 23 12.95 -31.76 21.87
C LEU A 23 11.59 -32.20 22.42
N ALA A 24 10.61 -31.30 22.43
CA ALA A 24 9.29 -31.54 23.00
C ALA A 24 8.33 -32.34 22.11
N LYS A 25 8.69 -32.64 20.85
CA LYS A 25 7.77 -33.31 19.90
C LYS A 25 7.08 -34.54 20.48
N GLY A 26 7.82 -35.49 21.02
CA GLY A 26 7.23 -36.74 21.55
C GLY A 26 6.30 -36.50 22.74
N SER A 27 6.76 -35.70 23.70
CA SER A 27 6.02 -35.43 24.94
C SER A 27 4.79 -34.56 24.72
N ALA A 28 4.87 -33.52 23.89
CA ALA A 28 3.76 -32.64 23.54
C ALA A 28 2.63 -33.39 22.81
N LEU A 29 2.98 -34.26 21.85
CA LEU A 29 1.97 -35.03 21.11
C LEU A 29 1.23 -36.03 22.00
N THR A 30 1.92 -36.62 22.97
CA THR A 30 1.33 -37.61 23.88
C THR A 30 0.48 -36.93 24.95
N ALA A 31 0.99 -35.86 25.57
CA ALA A 31 0.32 -35.17 26.68
C ALA A 31 -1.02 -34.53 26.28
N HIS A 32 -1.13 -34.10 25.01
CA HIS A 32 -2.27 -33.36 24.48
C HIS A 32 -3.12 -34.15 23.47
N GLN A 33 -3.02 -35.48 23.48
CA GLN A 33 -3.84 -36.35 22.65
C GLN A 33 -5.32 -36.29 23.07
N GLY A 34 -6.22 -36.09 22.09
CA GLY A 34 -7.67 -36.05 22.31
C GLY A 34 -8.19 -34.86 23.12
N LYS A 35 -7.31 -33.91 23.49
CA LYS A 35 -7.68 -32.74 24.29
C LYS A 35 -7.82 -31.50 23.41
N PRO A 36 -8.96 -30.78 23.47
CA PRO A 36 -9.11 -29.50 22.80
C PRO A 36 -8.22 -28.45 23.46
N GLY A 37 -7.94 -27.39 22.71
CA GLY A 37 -7.26 -26.22 23.25
C GLY A 37 -6.60 -25.34 22.20
N THR A 38 -5.87 -24.36 22.69
CA THR A 38 -5.05 -23.44 21.89
C THR A 38 -3.58 -23.68 22.12
N TYR A 39 -2.76 -23.36 21.14
CA TYR A 39 -1.31 -23.45 21.20
C TYR A 39 -0.67 -22.19 20.64
N LEU A 40 0.45 -21.79 21.23
CA LEU A 40 1.21 -20.60 20.88
C LEU A 40 2.65 -21.00 20.56
N TRP A 41 3.10 -20.68 19.36
CA TRP A 41 4.51 -20.81 18.97
C TRP A 41 5.18 -19.46 19.14
N THR A 42 6.31 -19.43 19.84
CA THR A 42 7.14 -18.22 19.99
C THR A 42 8.51 -18.48 19.40
N ASN A 43 8.91 -17.67 18.42
CA ASN A 43 10.26 -17.72 17.86
C ASN A 43 11.24 -17.04 18.83
N LEU A 44 12.23 -17.78 19.29
CA LEU A 44 13.18 -17.33 20.31
C LEU A 44 14.24 -16.36 19.77
N ILE A 45 14.41 -16.26 18.44
CA ILE A 45 15.37 -15.35 17.79
C ILE A 45 14.80 -13.93 17.70
N ASN A 46 13.53 -13.79 17.35
CA ASN A 46 12.91 -12.48 17.06
C ASN A 46 11.69 -12.14 17.92
N GLY A 47 11.24 -13.05 18.78
CA GLY A 47 10.08 -12.86 19.66
C GLY A 47 8.73 -12.88 18.93
N HIS A 48 8.69 -13.18 17.63
CA HIS A 48 7.44 -13.24 16.88
C HIS A 48 6.63 -14.48 17.23
N GLN A 49 5.31 -14.34 17.21
CA GLN A 49 4.39 -15.36 17.73
C GLN A 49 3.34 -15.79 16.70
N TYR A 50 2.87 -17.04 16.85
CA TYR A 50 1.73 -17.62 16.16
C TYR A 50 0.80 -18.29 17.16
N VAL A 51 -0.50 -18.05 17.08
CA VAL A 51 -1.52 -18.78 17.82
C VAL A 51 -2.38 -19.64 16.90
N GLY A 52 -2.79 -20.81 17.35
CA GLY A 52 -3.81 -21.61 16.69
C GLY A 52 -4.62 -22.44 17.67
N SER A 53 -5.73 -22.99 17.22
CA SER A 53 -6.59 -23.85 18.01
C SER A 53 -6.81 -25.24 17.40
N SER A 54 -7.32 -26.15 18.22
CA SER A 54 -7.92 -27.40 17.79
C SER A 54 -9.10 -27.77 18.70
N THR A 55 -10.27 -27.95 18.11
CA THR A 55 -11.49 -28.39 18.81
C THR A 55 -11.58 -29.91 18.97
N VAL A 56 -10.92 -30.67 18.10
CA VAL A 56 -10.99 -32.14 18.09
C VAL A 56 -9.81 -32.77 18.85
N GLY A 57 -8.68 -32.07 18.91
CA GLY A 57 -7.50 -32.55 19.62
C GLY A 57 -6.21 -31.85 19.17
N LEU A 58 -5.44 -31.36 20.14
CA LEU A 58 -4.20 -30.62 19.89
C LEU A 58 -3.11 -31.48 19.24
N SER A 59 -2.99 -32.75 19.64
CA SER A 59 -1.94 -33.66 19.14
C SER A 59 -1.89 -33.75 17.61
N GLY A 60 -3.04 -33.89 16.93
CA GLY A 60 -3.07 -33.97 15.46
C GLY A 60 -2.52 -32.69 14.82
N ARG A 61 -2.99 -31.54 15.27
CA ARG A 61 -2.57 -30.22 14.76
C ARG A 61 -1.08 -29.95 15.02
N LEU A 62 -0.60 -30.28 16.22
CA LEU A 62 0.82 -30.15 16.57
C LEU A 62 1.68 -31.11 15.73
N SER A 63 1.21 -32.33 15.47
CA SER A 63 1.94 -33.33 14.67
C SER A 63 2.24 -32.81 13.27
N ASP A 64 1.27 -32.13 12.65
CA ASP A 64 1.42 -31.54 11.32
C ASP A 64 2.58 -30.53 11.27
N TYR A 65 2.73 -29.66 12.27
CA TYR A 65 3.83 -28.69 12.30
C TYR A 65 5.21 -29.33 12.47
N PHE A 66 5.30 -30.58 12.95
CA PHE A 66 6.55 -31.32 13.06
C PHE A 66 6.87 -32.21 11.84
N ARG A 67 6.07 -32.13 10.76
CA ARG A 67 6.26 -32.88 9.51
C ARG A 67 6.79 -31.95 8.41
N PRO A 68 8.02 -32.13 7.92
CA PRO A 68 8.58 -31.28 6.86
C PRO A 68 7.69 -31.18 5.61
N SER A 69 7.16 -32.31 5.14
CA SER A 69 6.26 -32.36 3.97
C SER A 69 4.98 -31.54 4.14
N TYR A 70 4.42 -31.51 5.36
CA TYR A 70 3.28 -30.65 5.66
C TYR A 70 3.68 -29.18 5.60
N LEU A 71 4.81 -28.80 6.21
CA LEU A 71 5.30 -27.43 6.21
C LEU A 71 5.54 -26.92 4.79
N GLU A 72 6.24 -27.69 3.97
CA GLU A 72 6.52 -27.39 2.56
C GLU A 72 5.22 -27.17 1.77
N HIS A 73 4.25 -28.08 1.92
CA HIS A 73 2.95 -27.93 1.28
C HIS A 73 2.21 -26.67 1.75
N GLN A 74 2.18 -26.38 3.04
CA GLN A 74 1.48 -25.21 3.57
C GLN A 74 2.11 -23.88 3.16
N ILE A 75 3.42 -23.84 2.92
CA ILE A 75 4.10 -22.64 2.40
C ILE A 75 3.58 -22.27 1.01
N THR A 76 3.34 -23.26 0.15
CA THR A 76 2.74 -22.99 -1.18
C THR A 76 1.34 -22.35 -1.08
N ARG A 77 0.66 -22.53 0.05
CA ARG A 77 -0.65 -21.95 0.38
C ARG A 77 -0.56 -20.66 1.19
N GLY A 78 0.65 -20.14 1.41
CA GLY A 78 0.90 -18.88 2.11
C GLY A 78 0.95 -18.98 3.64
N SER A 79 1.17 -20.17 4.21
CA SER A 79 1.33 -20.32 5.67
C SER A 79 2.63 -19.69 6.16
N VAL A 80 2.51 -18.57 6.88
CA VAL A 80 3.66 -17.79 7.39
C VAL A 80 4.38 -18.53 8.51
N ILE A 81 3.64 -19.14 9.46
CA ILE A 81 4.24 -19.96 10.52
C ILE A 81 5.00 -21.16 9.96
N SER A 82 4.49 -21.82 8.91
CA SER A 82 5.18 -22.96 8.30
C SER A 82 6.50 -22.52 7.64
N ALA A 83 6.51 -21.37 6.96
CA ALA A 83 7.73 -20.79 6.42
C ALA A 83 8.74 -20.44 7.52
N ALA A 84 8.27 -19.91 8.65
CA ALA A 84 9.12 -19.56 9.79
C ALA A 84 9.74 -20.80 10.45
N LEU A 85 8.95 -21.86 10.66
CA LEU A 85 9.44 -23.13 11.24
C LEU A 85 10.51 -23.78 10.35
N LEU A 86 10.34 -23.80 9.03
CA LEU A 86 11.39 -24.32 8.12
C LEU A 86 12.63 -23.42 8.08
N LYS A 87 12.45 -22.10 8.10
CA LYS A 87 13.56 -21.14 8.00
C LYS A 87 14.44 -21.13 9.25
N TYR A 88 13.83 -21.17 10.43
CA TYR A 88 14.52 -20.97 11.70
C TYR A 88 14.75 -22.27 12.47
N GLY A 89 14.12 -23.39 12.08
CA GLY A 89 14.21 -24.67 12.81
C GLY A 89 13.36 -24.68 14.09
N HIS A 90 12.82 -25.84 14.45
CA HIS A 90 11.97 -26.01 15.64
C HIS A 90 12.71 -25.79 16.95
N GLU A 91 14.03 -25.96 16.97
CA GLU A 91 14.89 -25.72 18.14
C GLU A 91 14.92 -24.25 18.56
N ASN A 92 14.60 -23.34 17.63
CA ASN A 92 14.51 -21.89 17.86
C ASN A 92 13.07 -21.43 18.16
N PHE A 93 12.18 -22.36 18.54
CA PHE A 93 10.84 -22.04 18.99
C PHE A 93 10.54 -22.66 20.35
N SER A 94 9.81 -21.91 21.19
CA SER A 94 9.04 -22.48 22.29
C SER A 94 7.59 -22.74 21.86
N LEU A 95 6.94 -23.66 22.56
CA LEU A 95 5.54 -24.02 22.38
C LEU A 95 4.81 -23.96 23.71
N ASP A 96 3.77 -23.14 23.79
CA ASP A 96 2.86 -23.06 24.94
C ASP A 96 1.51 -23.67 24.57
N VAL A 97 0.97 -24.52 25.43
CA VAL A 97 -0.31 -25.21 25.19
C VAL A 97 -1.29 -24.93 26.31
N TYR A 98 -2.48 -24.47 25.95
CA TYR A 98 -3.57 -24.10 26.84
C TYR A 98 -4.80 -24.97 26.54
N HIS A 99 -5.30 -25.68 27.54
CA HIS A 99 -6.55 -26.40 27.44
C HIS A 99 -7.73 -25.46 27.74
N CYS A 100 -8.79 -25.56 26.94
CA CYS A 100 -10.00 -24.76 27.11
C CYS A 100 -11.19 -25.45 26.42
N ASP A 101 -12.38 -25.10 26.88
CA ASP A 101 -13.64 -25.67 26.38
C ASP A 101 -14.02 -25.12 25.00
N ASP A 102 -13.73 -23.84 24.74
CA ASP A 102 -13.91 -23.19 23.44
C ASP A 102 -12.58 -22.66 22.88
N PRO A 103 -11.81 -23.52 22.18
CA PRO A 103 -10.53 -23.13 21.60
C PRO A 103 -10.62 -22.03 20.54
N LEU A 104 -11.75 -21.91 19.86
CA LEU A 104 -11.91 -20.93 18.78
C LEU A 104 -12.09 -19.53 19.36
N VAL A 105 -12.93 -19.40 20.39
CA VAL A 105 -13.09 -18.15 21.15
C VAL A 105 -11.78 -17.74 21.82
N GLN A 106 -11.05 -18.70 22.39
CA GLN A 106 -9.75 -18.44 23.01
C GLN A 106 -8.70 -18.00 21.97
N GLU A 107 -8.66 -18.61 20.79
CA GLU A 107 -7.79 -18.17 19.69
C GLU A 107 -8.14 -16.74 19.25
N GLN A 108 -9.43 -16.42 19.09
CA GLN A 108 -9.87 -15.08 18.74
C GLN A 108 -9.46 -14.06 19.81
N LEU A 109 -9.62 -14.40 21.09
CA LEU A 109 -9.20 -13.55 22.20
C LEU A 109 -7.69 -13.21 22.13
N TYR A 110 -6.85 -14.20 21.81
CA TYR A 110 -5.41 -13.97 21.62
C TYR A 110 -5.11 -13.12 20.39
N LEU A 111 -5.79 -13.36 19.27
CA LEU A 111 -5.63 -12.56 18.06
C LEU A 111 -6.03 -11.11 18.29
N ASP A 112 -7.09 -10.85 19.05
CA ASP A 112 -7.55 -9.50 19.36
C ASP A 112 -6.63 -8.79 20.35
N SER A 113 -6.11 -9.51 21.34
CA SER A 113 -5.32 -8.95 22.44
C SER A 113 -3.85 -8.72 22.11
N PHE A 114 -3.28 -9.47 21.17
CA PHE A 114 -1.84 -9.47 20.89
C PHE A 114 -1.49 -9.36 19.41
N VAL A 115 -0.25 -8.96 19.11
CA VAL A 115 0.28 -8.89 17.74
C VAL A 115 0.94 -10.23 17.37
N MET A 116 0.15 -11.14 16.83
CA MET A 116 0.64 -12.45 16.35
C MET A 116 1.16 -12.36 14.92
N VAL A 117 2.43 -11.99 14.77
CA VAL A 117 3.09 -11.69 13.47
C VAL A 117 2.95 -12.82 12.44
N TYR A 118 2.94 -14.07 12.90
CA TYR A 118 2.85 -15.23 12.01
C TYR A 118 1.41 -15.65 11.67
N ASN A 119 0.40 -15.04 12.29
CA ASN A 119 -1.00 -15.24 11.92
C ASN A 119 -1.36 -14.33 10.74
N ALA A 120 -1.43 -14.92 9.54
CA ALA A 120 -1.76 -14.19 8.32
C ALA A 120 -3.19 -13.62 8.31
N ARG A 121 -4.09 -14.20 9.13
CA ARG A 121 -5.47 -13.78 9.36
C ARG A 121 -5.65 -13.43 10.84
N ARG A 122 -6.49 -12.44 11.14
CA ARG A 122 -6.81 -12.00 12.50
C ARG A 122 -8.13 -12.57 13.02
N ASP A 123 -8.85 -13.28 12.17
CA ASP A 123 -10.07 -13.99 12.54
C ASP A 123 -9.73 -15.46 12.76
N ALA A 124 -10.02 -15.96 13.96
CA ALA A 124 -10.00 -17.37 14.27
C ALA A 124 -11.08 -18.04 13.42
N THR A 125 -10.63 -18.93 12.55
CA THR A 125 -11.54 -19.67 11.66
C THR A 125 -11.45 -21.13 12.01
N GLY A 126 -12.62 -21.76 12.15
CA GLY A 126 -12.71 -23.20 12.33
C GLY A 126 -12.05 -23.97 11.18
N PRO A 127 -11.95 -25.31 11.31
CA PRO A 127 -11.38 -26.13 10.26
C PRO A 127 -12.04 -25.84 8.91
N ALA A 128 -11.22 -25.84 7.85
CA ALA A 128 -11.72 -25.64 6.50
C ALA A 128 -12.82 -26.66 6.18
N TYR A 129 -13.86 -26.18 5.50
CA TYR A 129 -14.95 -27.04 5.04
C TYR A 129 -14.38 -28.25 4.29
N THR A 130 -14.73 -29.44 4.75
CA THR A 130 -14.34 -30.69 4.09
C THR A 130 -15.60 -31.29 3.46
N PRO A 131 -15.70 -31.29 2.12
CA PRO A 131 -16.85 -31.88 1.43
C PRO A 131 -17.07 -33.33 1.88
N GLY A 132 -18.29 -33.66 2.30
CA GLY A 132 -18.66 -34.99 2.80
C GLY A 132 -18.69 -35.16 4.33
N VAL A 133 -18.05 -34.25 5.09
CA VAL A 133 -18.09 -34.26 6.57
C VAL A 133 -19.10 -33.26 7.12
N GLN A 134 -19.38 -32.18 6.38
CA GLN A 134 -20.36 -31.14 6.73
C GLN A 134 -21.42 -31.02 5.61
N PRO A 135 -22.46 -31.86 5.60
CA PRO A 135 -23.46 -31.91 4.52
C PRO A 135 -24.48 -30.75 4.56
N ASP A 136 -24.49 -29.95 5.63
CA ASP A 136 -25.40 -28.82 5.85
C ASP A 136 -25.10 -27.59 4.96
N ARG A 137 -23.92 -27.54 4.33
CA ARG A 137 -23.49 -26.41 3.49
C ARG A 137 -23.13 -26.79 2.06
N SER A 138 -23.74 -27.83 1.51
CA SER A 138 -23.61 -28.23 0.10
C SER A 138 -24.95 -28.22 -0.64
N GLY A 139 -24.90 -28.04 -1.96
CA GLY A 139 -26.10 -27.98 -2.80
C GLY A 139 -27.12 -26.95 -2.32
N ALA A 140 -28.40 -27.29 -2.41
CA ALA A 140 -29.51 -26.41 -2.01
C ALA A 140 -29.51 -25.98 -0.53
N ASN A 141 -28.72 -26.65 0.34
CA ASN A 141 -28.61 -26.28 1.76
C ASN A 141 -27.57 -25.17 2.01
N ASN A 142 -26.69 -24.88 1.04
CA ASN A 142 -25.79 -23.75 1.14
C ASN A 142 -26.57 -22.45 0.92
N PRO A 143 -26.56 -21.48 1.86
CA PRO A 143 -27.28 -20.21 1.71
C PRO A 143 -26.76 -19.32 0.56
N GLN A 144 -25.69 -19.73 -0.14
CA GLN A 144 -25.17 -19.08 -1.35
C GLN A 144 -25.42 -19.89 -2.63
N TYR A 145 -26.04 -21.08 -2.55
CA TYR A 145 -26.27 -21.91 -3.72
C TYR A 145 -27.30 -21.28 -4.67
N GLY A 146 -26.93 -21.17 -5.94
CA GLY A 146 -27.77 -20.58 -6.98
C GLY A 146 -27.82 -19.04 -6.98
N LEU A 147 -27.22 -18.37 -6.00
CA LEU A 147 -27.14 -16.91 -5.96
C LEU A 147 -25.99 -16.42 -6.86
N THR A 148 -26.30 -15.58 -7.85
CA THR A 148 -25.30 -14.97 -8.75
C THR A 148 -25.51 -13.46 -8.85
N GLY A 149 -24.45 -12.74 -9.23
CA GLY A 149 -24.51 -11.28 -9.39
C GLY A 149 -24.96 -10.58 -8.11
N THR A 150 -25.93 -9.68 -8.22
CA THR A 150 -26.47 -8.85 -7.12
C THR A 150 -27.05 -9.60 -5.94
N GLN A 151 -27.35 -10.88 -6.10
CA GLN A 151 -27.93 -11.70 -5.04
C GLN A 151 -26.89 -12.47 -4.22
N GLY A 152 -25.62 -12.50 -4.65
CA GLY A 152 -24.55 -13.11 -3.86
C GLY A 152 -24.19 -12.24 -2.66
N ALA A 153 -23.91 -12.85 -1.50
CA ALA A 153 -23.59 -12.14 -0.25
C ALA A 153 -22.33 -11.25 -0.35
N HIS A 154 -21.50 -11.45 -1.38
CA HIS A 154 -20.29 -10.67 -1.63
C HIS A 154 -20.48 -9.59 -2.72
N TRP A 155 -21.64 -9.51 -3.36
CA TRP A 155 -21.88 -8.49 -4.38
C TRP A 155 -22.12 -7.12 -3.76
N GLY A 156 -21.42 -6.11 -4.27
CA GLY A 156 -21.44 -4.76 -3.68
C GLY A 156 -20.63 -4.65 -2.39
N GLY A 157 -20.09 -5.75 -1.86
CA GLY A 157 -19.11 -5.73 -0.79
C GLY A 157 -17.81 -5.14 -1.30
N THR A 158 -17.63 -3.83 -1.15
CA THR A 158 -16.29 -3.24 -1.13
C THR A 158 -15.52 -3.96 -0.03
N HIS A 159 -14.40 -4.61 -0.37
CA HIS A 159 -13.44 -5.07 0.63
C HIS A 159 -13.29 -3.95 1.65
N SER A 160 -13.66 -4.19 2.91
CA SER A 160 -13.50 -3.18 3.94
C SER A 160 -12.03 -2.81 3.96
N GLN A 161 -11.74 -1.63 3.43
CA GLN A 161 -10.38 -1.13 3.25
C GLN A 161 -9.69 -1.00 4.63
N ASP A 162 -10.49 -1.03 5.68
CA ASP A 162 -10.15 -0.62 7.03
C ASP A 162 -9.63 -1.75 7.93
N LEU A 163 -9.79 -3.04 7.64
CA LEU A 163 -9.32 -4.10 8.58
C LEU A 163 -8.19 -4.96 8.05
N TRP A 164 -8.23 -5.31 6.76
CA TRP A 164 -7.17 -6.10 6.13
C TRP A 164 -5.90 -5.28 5.86
N SER A 165 -6.05 -3.96 5.66
CA SER A 165 -4.93 -3.01 5.52
C SER A 165 -4.18 -2.81 6.84
N LEU A 166 -4.89 -2.67 7.96
CA LEU A 166 -4.30 -2.28 9.24
C LEU A 166 -3.39 -3.36 9.85
N SER A 167 -3.65 -4.64 9.59
CA SER A 167 -2.89 -5.76 10.19
C SER A 167 -1.55 -6.06 9.52
N ARG A 168 -1.33 -5.59 8.28
CA ARG A 168 -0.03 -5.68 7.57
C ARG A 168 0.59 -4.31 7.28
N ALA A 169 -0.07 -3.25 7.70
CA ALA A 169 0.37 -1.90 7.49
C ALA A 169 1.61 -1.60 8.34
N THR A 170 2.68 -1.14 7.70
CA THR A 170 3.80 -0.53 8.41
C THR A 170 3.28 0.64 9.24
N THR A 171 3.51 0.61 10.56
CA THR A 171 3.19 1.73 11.44
C THR A 171 4.20 2.84 11.27
N TYR A 172 3.71 4.07 11.15
CA TYR A 172 4.52 5.28 11.11
C TYR A 172 4.19 6.17 12.30
N TYR A 173 5.23 6.67 12.96
CA TYR A 173 5.13 7.57 14.11
C TYR A 173 5.56 8.97 13.66
N LEU A 174 4.69 9.96 13.84
CA LEU A 174 4.97 11.35 13.52
C LEU A 174 5.28 12.11 14.81
N TYR A 175 6.44 12.75 14.85
CA TYR A 175 6.86 13.61 15.95
C TYR A 175 6.95 15.05 15.47
N SER A 176 6.54 16.00 16.30
CA SER A 176 6.74 17.42 15.99
C SER A 176 8.23 17.74 16.03
N VAL A 177 8.74 18.41 15.00
CA VAL A 177 10.11 18.94 15.00
C VAL A 177 10.31 20.00 16.10
N THR A 178 9.24 20.74 16.47
CA THR A 178 9.32 21.82 17.45
C THR A 178 9.27 21.29 18.88
N THR A 179 8.34 20.38 19.19
CA THR A 179 8.15 19.90 20.57
C THR A 179 8.87 18.58 20.85
N SER A 180 9.33 17.87 19.80
CA SER A 180 9.90 16.51 19.89
C SER A 180 8.93 15.46 20.48
N LEU A 181 7.63 15.78 20.58
CA LEU A 181 6.61 14.89 21.09
C LEU A 181 5.92 14.13 19.94
N LEU A 182 5.48 12.91 20.23
CA LEU A 182 4.65 12.12 19.31
C LEU A 182 3.32 12.85 19.08
N CYS A 183 3.05 13.21 17.84
CA CYS A 183 1.81 13.84 17.42
C CYS A 183 0.76 12.79 17.06
N GLU A 184 1.14 11.81 16.24
CA GLU A 184 0.19 10.87 15.65
C GLU A 184 0.85 9.53 15.29
N THR A 185 0.06 8.46 15.37
CA THR A 185 0.46 7.11 14.93
C THR A 185 -0.38 6.73 13.71
N CYS A 186 0.28 6.63 12.56
CA CYS A 186 -0.35 6.30 11.29
C CYS A 186 -0.17 4.81 10.98
N LEU A 187 -1.28 4.08 10.91
CA LEU A 187 -1.29 2.69 10.46
C LEU A 187 -1.29 2.64 8.92
N GLY A 188 -0.10 2.53 8.34
CA GLY A 188 0.08 2.35 6.91
C GLY A 188 0.30 3.65 6.13
N LEU A 189 0.77 3.48 4.90
CA LEU A 189 1.22 4.60 4.06
C LEU A 189 0.07 5.53 3.64
N GLN A 190 -1.14 4.99 3.52
CA GLN A 190 -2.31 5.74 3.07
C GLN A 190 -2.85 6.65 4.17
N HIS A 191 -2.88 6.17 5.42
CA HIS A 191 -3.18 7.00 6.59
C HIS A 191 -2.13 8.11 6.76
N LEU A 192 -0.83 7.77 6.66
CA LEU A 192 0.25 8.77 6.67
C LEU A 192 0.05 9.85 5.57
N ALA A 193 -0.35 9.43 4.38
CA ALA A 193 -0.58 10.35 3.27
C ALA A 193 -1.74 11.32 3.53
N GLN A 194 -2.82 10.84 4.15
CA GLN A 194 -3.96 11.66 4.58
C GLN A 194 -3.54 12.69 5.63
N VAL A 195 -2.84 12.25 6.69
CA VAL A 195 -2.34 13.14 7.77
C VAL A 195 -1.43 14.23 7.23
N LEU A 196 -0.52 13.88 6.32
CA LEU A 196 0.38 14.84 5.67
C LEU A 196 -0.31 15.68 4.56
N ASN A 197 -1.56 15.36 4.23
CA ASN A 197 -2.32 15.90 3.11
C ASN A 197 -1.53 15.86 1.78
N VAL A 198 -1.05 14.68 1.40
CA VAL A 198 -0.28 14.42 0.18
C VAL A 198 -0.68 13.10 -0.47
N HIS A 199 -0.23 12.87 -1.70
CA HIS A 199 -0.37 11.57 -2.36
C HIS A 199 0.52 10.50 -1.70
N ALA A 200 0.11 9.23 -1.71
CA ALA A 200 0.83 8.12 -1.07
C ALA A 200 2.32 7.98 -1.48
N ASN A 201 2.64 8.24 -2.75
CA ASN A 201 4.03 8.26 -3.21
C ASN A 201 4.86 9.39 -2.59
N THR A 202 4.24 10.55 -2.32
CA THR A 202 4.90 11.67 -1.63
C THR A 202 5.13 11.31 -0.17
N ALA A 203 4.14 10.71 0.50
CA ALA A 203 4.31 10.18 1.86
C ALA A 203 5.45 9.16 1.92
N ARG A 204 5.58 8.27 0.93
CA ARG A 204 6.68 7.29 0.86
C ARG A 204 8.05 7.96 0.77
N ARG A 205 8.14 9.06 0.02
CA ARG A 205 9.38 9.85 -0.06
C ARG A 205 9.65 10.59 1.24
N ALA A 206 8.62 11.09 1.92
CA ALA A 206 8.73 11.75 3.22
C ALA A 206 9.30 10.80 4.29
N VAL A 207 8.83 9.55 4.34
CA VAL A 207 9.39 8.50 5.22
C VAL A 207 10.90 8.34 4.99
N LYS A 208 11.35 8.26 3.73
CA LYS A 208 12.78 8.12 3.40
C LYS A 208 13.60 9.35 3.79
N ALA A 209 12.99 10.53 3.70
CA ALA A 209 13.63 11.78 4.08
C ALA A 209 13.70 11.97 5.60
N GLN A 210 12.96 11.18 6.39
CA GLN A 210 12.82 11.26 7.85
C GLN A 210 12.23 12.57 8.39
N VAL A 211 12.50 13.73 7.78
CA VAL A 211 11.93 15.03 8.16
C VAL A 211 11.11 15.60 7.00
N TYR A 212 9.85 15.94 7.25
CA TYR A 212 8.96 16.52 6.24
C TYR A 212 7.89 17.42 6.85
N LYS A 213 7.76 18.65 6.33
CA LYS A 213 6.75 19.65 6.76
C LYS A 213 6.63 19.82 8.29
N GLY A 214 7.75 19.91 9.00
CA GLY A 214 7.75 20.10 10.45
C GLY A 214 7.49 18.84 11.27
N PHE A 215 7.49 17.66 10.64
CA PHE A 215 7.41 16.37 11.32
C PHE A 215 8.67 15.54 11.11
N VAL A 216 9.06 14.78 12.14
CA VAL A 216 9.95 13.62 12.02
C VAL A 216 9.08 12.38 11.87
N ILE A 217 9.35 11.55 10.87
CA ILE A 217 8.59 10.35 10.52
C ILE A 217 9.48 9.12 10.74
N SER A 218 9.03 8.19 11.59
CA SER A 218 9.76 6.96 11.91
C SER A 218 8.89 5.72 11.78
N THR A 219 9.48 4.56 11.50
CA THR A 219 8.82 3.25 11.53
C THR A 219 8.93 2.54 12.89
N SER A 220 9.68 3.13 13.82
CA SER A 220 9.82 2.67 15.20
C SER A 220 9.57 3.83 16.16
N ILE A 221 9.17 3.52 17.39
CA ILE A 221 9.02 4.53 18.43
C ILE A 221 10.41 5.10 18.77
N LEU A 222 10.53 6.42 18.75
CA LEU A 222 11.70 7.18 19.12
C LEU A 222 11.52 7.86 20.48
N THR A 223 12.62 8.02 21.22
CA THR A 223 12.65 8.88 22.41
C THR A 223 12.76 10.35 21.99
N PRO A 224 12.36 11.31 22.85
CA PRO A 224 12.49 12.74 22.54
C PRO A 224 13.92 13.16 22.16
N GLU A 225 14.94 12.56 22.79
CA GLU A 225 16.35 12.83 22.52
C GLU A 225 16.74 12.36 21.11
N ALA A 226 16.26 11.18 20.70
CA ALA A 226 16.47 10.66 19.35
C ALA A 226 15.81 11.55 18.28
N VAL A 227 14.61 12.07 18.57
CA VAL A 227 13.94 13.04 17.69
C VAL A 227 14.77 14.31 17.56
N GLN A 228 15.27 14.86 18.67
CA GLN A 228 16.14 16.04 18.65
C GLN A 228 17.44 15.81 17.89
N ALA A 229 18.08 14.65 18.05
CA ALA A 229 19.29 14.31 17.31
C ALA A 229 19.04 14.26 15.79
N ILE A 230 17.90 13.71 15.36
CA ILE A 230 17.50 13.72 13.94
C ILE A 230 17.31 15.15 13.46
N VAL A 231 16.60 15.99 14.23
CA VAL A 231 16.36 17.40 13.88
C VAL A 231 17.67 18.19 13.79
N GLN A 232 18.59 18.00 14.73
CA GLN A 232 19.90 18.67 14.77
C GLN A 232 20.80 18.21 13.62
N GLY A 233 20.80 16.93 13.28
CA GLY A 233 21.49 16.38 12.11
C GLY A 233 20.88 16.85 10.78
N PHE A 234 19.62 17.32 10.81
CA PHE A 234 18.91 17.88 9.67
C PHE A 234 19.08 19.39 9.48
N SER A 235 20.01 20.03 10.21
CA SER A 235 20.31 21.45 10.05
C SER A 235 20.47 21.78 8.57
N VAL A 236 19.47 22.47 8.05
CA VAL A 236 19.28 22.74 6.64
C VAL A 236 20.35 23.75 6.27
N GLU A 237 21.48 23.27 5.72
CA GLU A 237 22.10 24.06 4.66
C GLU A 237 20.95 24.36 3.68
N PRO A 238 20.56 25.63 3.49
CA PRO A 238 19.51 25.97 2.55
C PRO A 238 19.93 25.34 1.26
N ASN A 239 19.19 24.32 0.84
CA ASN A 239 19.47 23.57 -0.36
C ASN A 239 19.46 24.61 -1.48
N ARG A 240 20.65 25.12 -1.79
CA ARG A 240 20.85 26.24 -2.68
C ARG A 240 20.57 25.60 -4.02
N ARG A 241 19.28 25.55 -4.37
CA ARG A 241 18.80 24.94 -5.61
C ARG A 241 19.65 25.59 -6.67
N ILE A 242 20.61 24.84 -7.20
CA ILE A 242 21.45 25.32 -8.27
C ILE A 242 20.46 25.60 -9.39
N VAL A 243 20.20 26.88 -9.61
CA VAL A 243 19.26 27.33 -10.61
C VAL A 243 19.97 27.10 -11.94
N LYS A 244 19.71 25.94 -12.55
CA LYS A 244 20.28 25.62 -13.85
C LYS A 244 19.47 26.32 -14.94
N PRO A 245 20.07 27.21 -15.74
CA PRO A 245 19.40 27.80 -16.89
C PRO A 245 19.06 26.73 -17.94
N VAL A 246 18.16 27.08 -18.84
CA VAL A 246 17.80 26.24 -20.00
C VAL A 246 17.96 27.08 -21.25
N TYR A 247 18.82 26.61 -22.15
CA TYR A 247 19.14 27.24 -23.43
C TYR A 247 18.33 26.58 -24.53
N ILE A 248 17.66 27.38 -25.36
CA ILE A 248 16.86 26.92 -26.49
C ILE A 248 17.56 27.32 -27.77
N TYR A 249 17.92 26.35 -28.59
CA TYR A 249 18.54 26.54 -29.89
C TYR A 249 17.59 26.17 -31.02
N ASN A 250 17.92 26.59 -32.25
CA ASN A 250 17.31 26.01 -33.45
C ASN A 250 17.63 24.51 -33.58
N ALA A 251 16.90 23.79 -34.42
CA ALA A 251 17.10 22.36 -34.65
C ALA A 251 18.54 21.99 -35.07
N ALA A 252 19.22 22.89 -35.78
CA ALA A 252 20.60 22.73 -36.24
C ALA A 252 21.66 22.97 -35.15
N GLN A 253 21.26 23.39 -33.94
CA GLN A 253 22.17 23.71 -32.83
C GLN A 253 23.18 24.84 -33.12
N THR A 254 22.85 25.72 -34.07
CA THR A 254 23.76 26.78 -34.53
C THR A 254 23.45 28.15 -33.97
N VAL A 255 22.20 28.42 -33.55
CA VAL A 255 21.77 29.73 -33.08
C VAL A 255 20.96 29.58 -31.79
N LEU A 256 21.38 30.28 -30.74
CA LEU A 256 20.64 30.39 -29.48
C LEU A 256 19.43 31.30 -29.67
N LEU A 257 18.24 30.77 -29.40
CA LEU A 257 16.96 31.43 -29.61
C LEU A 257 16.37 32.04 -28.33
N HIS A 258 16.59 31.39 -27.18
CA HIS A 258 16.07 31.87 -25.90
C HIS A 258 16.81 31.26 -24.71
N VAL A 259 16.79 31.97 -23.58
CA VAL A 259 17.34 31.50 -22.30
C VAL A 259 16.30 31.64 -21.21
N TYR A 260 15.89 30.50 -20.64
CA TYR A 260 15.11 30.49 -19.41
C TYR A 260 16.07 30.50 -18.22
N SER A 261 15.80 31.37 -17.24
CA SER A 261 16.61 31.50 -16.02
C SER A 261 16.65 30.22 -15.19
N SER A 262 15.69 29.31 -15.37
CA SER A 262 15.64 28.03 -14.66
C SER A 262 14.85 26.96 -15.43
N VAL A 263 15.09 25.70 -15.08
CA VAL A 263 14.24 24.56 -15.49
C VAL A 263 12.77 24.81 -15.17
N THR A 264 12.45 25.40 -14.02
CA THR A 264 11.07 25.72 -13.62
C THR A 264 10.43 26.74 -14.57
N ALA A 265 11.17 27.79 -14.94
CA ALA A 265 10.69 28.81 -15.88
C ALA A 265 10.39 28.19 -17.25
N PHE A 266 11.26 27.30 -17.74
CA PHE A 266 11.03 26.57 -18.98
C PHE A 266 9.83 25.61 -18.88
N MET A 267 9.65 24.89 -17.76
CA MET A 267 8.50 24.01 -17.56
C MET A 267 7.17 24.78 -17.60
N VAL A 268 7.13 25.98 -17.02
CA VAL A 268 5.94 26.85 -17.04
C VAL A 268 5.63 27.28 -18.48
N ALA A 269 6.65 27.71 -19.23
CA ALA A 269 6.46 28.16 -20.62
C ALA A 269 6.11 27.00 -21.58
N SER A 270 6.75 25.85 -21.42
CA SER A 270 6.61 24.70 -22.33
C SER A 270 5.44 23.77 -22.00
N GLY A 271 4.96 23.78 -20.75
CA GLY A 271 4.00 22.81 -20.23
C GLY A 271 4.59 21.40 -20.01
N LEU A 272 5.91 21.23 -20.18
CA LEU A 272 6.58 19.95 -19.97
C LEU A 272 6.81 19.65 -18.49
N ASN A 273 6.88 18.37 -18.15
CA ASN A 273 7.33 17.93 -16.83
C ASN A 273 8.87 17.90 -16.76
N GLY A 274 9.42 17.92 -15.54
CA GLY A 274 10.87 17.98 -15.34
C GLY A 274 11.66 16.78 -15.89
N SER A 275 11.03 15.60 -16.01
CA SER A 275 11.66 14.43 -16.64
C SER A 275 11.80 14.62 -18.14
N SER A 276 10.76 15.13 -18.82
CA SER A 276 10.79 15.46 -20.24
C SER A 276 11.82 16.55 -20.55
N VAL A 277 11.90 17.60 -19.72
CA VAL A 277 12.93 18.65 -19.87
C VAL A 277 14.32 18.06 -19.75
N ARG A 278 14.55 17.20 -18.75
CA ARG A 278 15.85 16.54 -18.56
C ARG A 278 16.20 15.67 -19.76
N GLN A 279 15.25 14.88 -20.26
CA GLN A 279 15.46 14.04 -21.43
C GLN A 279 15.85 14.87 -22.65
N LEU A 280 15.09 15.94 -22.94
CA LEU A 280 15.41 16.87 -24.04
C LEU A 280 16.81 17.47 -23.89
N ALA A 281 17.17 17.93 -22.67
CA ALA A 281 18.46 18.54 -22.41
C ALA A 281 19.66 17.56 -22.44
N THR A 282 19.41 16.25 -22.35
CA THR A 282 20.46 15.21 -22.37
C THR A 282 20.53 14.42 -23.67
N THR A 283 19.54 14.56 -24.54
CA THR A 283 19.43 13.81 -25.79
C THR A 283 19.46 14.76 -26.97
N THR A 284 19.57 14.22 -28.18
CA THR A 284 19.44 15.01 -29.42
C THR A 284 17.99 15.24 -29.84
N ALA A 285 17.02 14.92 -28.96
CA ALA A 285 15.61 15.06 -29.26
C ALA A 285 15.20 16.54 -29.30
N LEU A 286 14.37 16.88 -30.28
CA LEU A 286 13.85 18.23 -30.46
C LEU A 286 12.55 18.42 -29.68
N TRP A 287 12.43 19.55 -29.00
CA TRP A 287 11.16 20.03 -28.46
C TRP A 287 10.29 20.58 -29.58
N ARG A 288 9.07 20.05 -29.70
CA ARG A 288 8.10 20.37 -30.78
C ARG A 288 8.70 20.18 -32.18
N ASP A 289 9.60 19.21 -32.34
CA ASP A 289 10.31 18.91 -33.60
C ASP A 289 11.09 20.09 -34.22
N THR A 290 11.28 21.17 -33.45
CA THR A 290 11.77 22.45 -33.96
C THR A 290 12.94 23.00 -33.16
N TYR A 291 12.96 22.75 -31.84
CA TYR A 291 13.88 23.41 -30.93
C TYR A 291 14.77 22.41 -30.21
N PHE A 292 16.08 22.67 -30.18
CA PHE A 292 17.00 21.91 -29.36
C PHE A 292 17.09 22.53 -27.96
N VAL A 293 17.13 21.72 -26.92
CA VAL A 293 17.15 22.17 -25.52
C VAL A 293 18.48 21.75 -24.89
N SER A 294 19.15 22.64 -24.16
CA SER A 294 20.42 22.35 -23.49
C SER A 294 20.49 22.95 -22.08
N HIS A 295 21.30 22.35 -21.22
CA HIS A 295 21.69 22.92 -19.93
C HIS A 295 23.00 23.73 -19.99
N GLU A 296 23.72 23.66 -21.11
CA GLU A 296 25.01 24.30 -21.32
C GLU A 296 25.02 25.03 -22.67
N LEU A 297 25.84 26.06 -22.78
CA LEU A 297 26.05 26.74 -24.05
C LEU A 297 26.78 25.80 -25.03
N ILE A 298 26.30 25.73 -26.26
CA ILE A 298 26.91 24.89 -27.30
C ILE A 298 28.15 25.61 -27.85
N PRO A 299 29.35 24.99 -27.78
CA PRO A 299 30.55 25.54 -28.39
C PRO A 299 30.40 25.64 -29.92
N GLY A 300 30.69 26.80 -30.50
CA GLY A 300 30.59 27.03 -31.94
C GLY A 300 29.22 27.50 -32.44
N ALA A 301 28.20 27.56 -31.58
CA ALA A 301 26.93 28.20 -31.87
C ALA A 301 26.99 29.73 -31.64
N ASP A 302 26.14 30.49 -32.33
CA ASP A 302 25.90 31.90 -32.03
C ASP A 302 25.08 32.01 -30.73
N ASN A 303 25.78 32.34 -29.63
CA ASN A 303 25.21 32.49 -28.30
C ASN A 303 24.90 33.97 -27.95
N THR A 304 25.03 34.89 -28.91
CA THR A 304 24.95 36.34 -28.63
C THR A 304 23.53 36.85 -28.44
N MET A 305 22.50 36.08 -28.85
CA MET A 305 21.08 36.47 -28.84
C MET A 305 20.76 37.78 -29.60
N SER A 306 21.74 38.35 -30.31
CA SER A 306 21.67 39.70 -30.89
C SER A 306 20.81 39.77 -32.16
N THR A 307 20.61 38.64 -32.82
CA THR A 307 19.89 38.49 -34.09
C THR A 307 18.49 37.92 -33.93
N VAL A 308 18.10 37.53 -32.71
CA VAL A 308 16.85 36.83 -32.45
C VAL A 308 15.84 37.83 -31.87
N GLY A 309 14.71 38.01 -32.57
CA GLY A 309 13.57 38.78 -32.05
C GLY A 309 12.92 38.12 -30.82
N THR A 310 11.72 38.56 -30.45
CA THR A 310 10.98 37.92 -29.35
C THR A 310 10.70 36.45 -29.67
N PHE A 311 11.28 35.54 -28.88
CA PHE A 311 11.03 34.11 -29.00
C PHE A 311 9.57 33.80 -28.67
N VAL A 312 8.80 33.38 -29.67
CA VAL A 312 7.45 32.83 -29.51
C VAL A 312 7.51 31.38 -30.00
N PRO A 313 7.46 30.39 -29.10
CA PRO A 313 7.52 28.99 -29.51
C PRO A 313 6.30 28.66 -30.35
N VAL A 314 6.50 28.05 -31.53
CA VAL A 314 5.41 27.61 -32.42
C VAL A 314 4.43 26.77 -31.62
N ASP A 315 3.19 27.22 -31.48
CA ASP A 315 2.15 26.51 -30.76
C ASP A 315 1.90 25.17 -31.46
N SER A 316 2.49 24.10 -30.92
CA SER A 316 1.95 22.78 -31.15
C SER A 316 0.57 22.80 -30.52
N LEU A 317 -0.47 22.62 -31.34
CA LEU A 317 -1.81 22.24 -30.90
C LEU A 317 -1.62 21.27 -29.73
N LYS A 318 -1.86 21.72 -28.48
CA LYS A 318 -1.98 20.78 -27.37
C LYS A 318 -3.03 19.81 -27.87
N ALA A 319 -2.70 18.53 -28.03
CA ALA A 319 -3.70 17.53 -28.34
C ALA A 319 -4.80 17.74 -27.29
N ASP A 320 -5.93 18.31 -27.71
CA ASP A 320 -6.98 18.74 -26.80
C ASP A 320 -7.26 17.55 -25.91
N ALA A 321 -7.20 17.77 -24.59
CA ALA A 321 -7.48 16.71 -23.63
C ALA A 321 -8.81 16.09 -24.05
N LYS A 322 -8.80 14.80 -24.42
CA LYS A 322 -9.98 14.17 -25.00
C LYS A 322 -11.14 14.35 -24.02
N PRO A 323 -12.24 15.01 -24.43
CA PRO A 323 -13.36 15.19 -23.56
C PRO A 323 -13.92 13.83 -23.14
N VAL A 324 -14.58 13.83 -21.99
CA VAL A 324 -15.23 12.65 -21.43
C VAL A 324 -16.70 12.99 -21.24
N TYR A 325 -17.58 12.11 -21.72
CA TYR A 325 -19.03 12.26 -21.64
C TYR A 325 -19.57 11.25 -20.63
N GLY A 326 -20.52 11.66 -19.80
CA GLY A 326 -21.21 10.82 -18.83
C GLY A 326 -22.71 10.82 -19.07
N LYS A 327 -23.33 9.66 -19.18
CA LYS A 327 -24.79 9.50 -19.25
C LYS A 327 -25.30 8.88 -17.94
N PRO A 328 -26.16 9.58 -17.17
CA PRO A 328 -26.72 9.03 -15.93
C PRO A 328 -27.47 7.73 -16.20
N ILE A 329 -27.28 6.73 -15.34
CA ILE A 329 -27.98 5.42 -15.43
C ILE A 329 -29.49 5.61 -15.27
N THR A 330 -29.91 6.62 -14.51
CA THR A 330 -31.31 6.97 -14.25
C THR A 330 -32.01 7.65 -15.43
N GLY A 331 -31.33 7.90 -16.56
CA GLY A 331 -31.94 8.45 -17.78
C GLY A 331 -31.97 9.99 -17.86
N GLY A 332 -30.93 10.66 -17.35
CA GLY A 332 -30.79 12.12 -17.42
C GLY A 332 -30.01 12.66 -18.63
N PRO A 333 -29.86 13.99 -18.76
CA PRO A 333 -29.03 14.61 -19.79
C PRO A 333 -27.56 14.23 -19.62
N GLN A 334 -26.83 14.14 -20.74
CA GLN A 334 -25.40 13.85 -20.69
C GLN A 334 -24.61 15.03 -20.10
N VAL A 335 -23.54 14.70 -19.37
CA VAL A 335 -22.58 15.65 -18.81
C VAL A 335 -21.27 15.56 -19.58
N LYS A 336 -20.62 16.69 -19.88
CA LYS A 336 -19.32 16.75 -20.55
C LYS A 336 -18.25 17.26 -19.59
N TRP A 337 -17.15 16.53 -19.48
CA TRP A 337 -15.94 16.93 -18.79
C TRP A 337 -14.81 17.20 -19.78
N SER A 338 -13.96 18.19 -19.47
CA SER A 338 -12.80 18.57 -20.28
C SER A 338 -11.70 17.50 -20.30
N SER A 339 -11.66 16.61 -19.31
CA SER A 339 -10.66 15.54 -19.23
C SER A 339 -11.13 14.40 -18.33
N ILE A 340 -10.41 13.27 -18.39
CA ILE A 340 -10.55 12.15 -17.44
C ILE A 340 -10.38 12.61 -15.99
N ARG A 341 -9.48 13.57 -15.73
CA ARG A 341 -9.20 14.03 -14.37
C ARG A 341 -10.33 14.86 -13.80
N ASP A 342 -10.97 15.67 -14.64
CA ASP A 342 -12.13 16.47 -14.24
C ASP A 342 -13.34 15.56 -14.00
N CYS A 343 -13.53 14.55 -14.85
CA CYS A 343 -14.53 13.50 -14.64
C CYS A 343 -14.32 12.78 -13.30
N LEU A 344 -13.11 12.30 -13.00
CA LEU A 344 -12.81 11.64 -11.72
C LEU A 344 -13.06 12.57 -10.52
N ARG A 345 -12.61 13.83 -10.60
CA ARG A 345 -12.85 14.81 -9.53
C ARG A 345 -14.34 15.02 -9.28
N ALA A 346 -15.14 15.10 -10.33
CA ALA A 346 -16.59 15.28 -10.22
C ALA A 346 -17.28 14.05 -9.61
N LEU A 347 -16.86 12.84 -9.98
CA LEU A 347 -17.50 11.59 -9.53
C LEU A 347 -17.03 11.10 -8.16
N THR A 348 -15.76 11.32 -7.81
CA THR A 348 -15.17 10.75 -6.59
C THR A 348 -14.80 11.79 -5.53
N GLY A 349 -14.87 13.09 -5.88
CA GLY A 349 -14.37 14.18 -5.04
C GLY A 349 -12.85 14.32 -5.02
N ASP A 350 -12.09 13.36 -5.57
CA ASP A 350 -10.62 13.38 -5.59
C ASP A 350 -10.05 13.19 -7.01
N ARG A 351 -9.43 14.26 -7.53
CA ARG A 351 -8.73 14.29 -8.83
C ARG A 351 -7.59 13.25 -8.94
N ASN A 352 -7.06 12.80 -7.81
CA ASN A 352 -5.94 11.86 -7.75
C ASN A 352 -6.39 10.40 -7.75
N THR A 353 -7.69 10.14 -7.80
CA THR A 353 -8.23 8.79 -7.96
C THR A 353 -7.61 8.09 -9.17
N ASN A 354 -7.37 6.79 -9.05
CA ASN A 354 -6.74 6.01 -10.10
C ASN A 354 -7.63 5.93 -11.36
N ALA A 355 -7.17 6.55 -12.45
CA ALA A 355 -7.89 6.60 -13.71
C ALA A 355 -8.03 5.24 -14.43
N LYS A 356 -7.22 4.23 -14.07
CA LYS A 356 -7.25 2.92 -14.73
C LYS A 356 -8.61 2.24 -14.59
N SER A 357 -9.25 2.35 -13.42
CA SER A 357 -10.56 1.74 -13.18
C SER A 357 -11.64 2.38 -14.06
N LEU A 358 -11.66 3.71 -14.17
CA LEU A 358 -12.57 4.43 -15.06
C LEU A 358 -12.35 4.04 -16.52
N LEU A 359 -11.10 4.07 -17.00
CA LEU A 359 -10.75 3.69 -18.37
C LEU A 359 -11.14 2.25 -18.71
N LEU A 360 -10.98 1.33 -17.76
CA LEU A 360 -11.37 -0.07 -17.94
C LEU A 360 -12.91 -0.18 -18.07
N ARG A 361 -13.67 0.51 -17.22
CA ARG A 361 -15.14 0.52 -17.32
C ARG A 361 -15.65 1.16 -18.61
N MET A 362 -15.02 2.25 -19.07
CA MET A 362 -15.30 2.85 -20.38
C MET A 362 -15.11 1.84 -21.51
N LYS A 363 -14.03 1.04 -21.47
CA LYS A 363 -13.76 -0.01 -22.47
C LYS A 363 -14.81 -1.12 -22.48
N HIS A 364 -15.31 -1.49 -21.30
CA HIS A 364 -16.32 -2.55 -21.15
C HIS A 364 -17.77 -2.05 -21.24
N ASN A 365 -17.97 -0.75 -21.46
CA ASN A 365 -19.29 -0.10 -21.41
C ASN A 365 -20.04 -0.37 -20.09
N GLU A 366 -19.29 -0.39 -18.99
CA GLU A 366 -19.83 -0.59 -17.64
C GLU A 366 -20.06 0.75 -16.94
N PRO A 367 -21.08 0.86 -16.09
CA PRO A 367 -21.29 2.06 -15.30
C PRO A 367 -20.14 2.29 -14.31
N TYR A 368 -19.76 3.55 -14.10
CA TYR A 368 -18.81 3.98 -13.07
C TYR A 368 -19.52 5.02 -12.18
N PHE A 369 -19.79 4.65 -10.93
CA PHE A 369 -20.83 5.30 -10.10
C PHE A 369 -22.17 5.32 -10.85
N ASP A 370 -22.87 6.44 -10.84
CA ASP A 370 -24.21 6.57 -11.43
C ASP A 370 -24.20 6.93 -12.92
N TYR A 371 -23.07 6.72 -13.62
CA TYR A 371 -22.87 7.15 -15.00
C TYR A 371 -22.27 6.04 -15.88
N TYR A 372 -22.77 5.91 -17.10
CA TYR A 372 -21.99 5.37 -18.21
C TYR A 372 -21.03 6.43 -18.71
N VAL A 373 -19.77 6.08 -18.97
CA VAL A 373 -18.73 7.06 -19.35
C VAL A 373 -18.09 6.69 -20.68
N SER A 374 -17.87 7.67 -21.56
CA SER A 374 -17.35 7.49 -22.93
C SER A 374 -16.47 8.66 -23.37
N HIS A 375 -15.57 8.43 -24.34
CA HIS A 375 -14.85 9.50 -25.05
C HIS A 375 -15.66 10.12 -26.21
N GLU A 376 -16.76 9.48 -26.57
CA GLU A 376 -17.70 9.93 -27.60
C GLU A 376 -19.03 10.29 -26.93
N PRO A 377 -19.78 11.28 -27.45
CA PRO A 377 -21.14 11.56 -27.00
C PRO A 377 -22.03 10.31 -27.10
N PHE A 378 -23.00 10.18 -26.19
CA PHE A 378 -23.91 9.04 -26.21
C PHE A 378 -25.01 9.15 -27.28
N ASP A 379 -25.22 10.35 -27.83
CA ASP A 379 -26.23 10.62 -28.86
C ASP A 379 -25.72 10.34 -30.28
N SER A 380 -24.44 9.96 -30.42
CA SER A 380 -23.80 9.64 -31.71
C SER A 380 -23.76 8.15 -32.05
N LYS A 381 -24.50 7.30 -31.31
CA LYS A 381 -24.59 5.85 -31.54
C LYS A 381 -26.01 5.34 -31.68
#